data_AF-A0A1S9MHY4-F1
#
_entry.id   AF-A0A1S9MHY4-F1
#
_cell.length_a   1.000
_cell.length_b   1.000
_cell.length_c   1.000
_cell.angle_alpha   90.00
_cell.angle_beta   90.00
_cell.angle_gamma   90.00
#
_symmetry.space_group_name_H-M   'P 1'
#
loop_
_entity.id
_entity.type
_entity.pdbx_description
1 polymer ?
#
loop_
_entity_poly.entity_id
_entity_poly.type
_entity_poly.pdbx_seq_one_letter_code
_entity_poly.pdbx_strand_id
1 'polypeptide(L)'
;MKPLEVVRAAYGLCELLAPDFLSGRLLGEAPDGGARLVIRILGARHIAQALLTARAGRTAHRIGGSVDAAHAASMVLLAALDGRYRTPATANAVIALVFAAGEFE
;
A
#
# COMPACT_ATOMS: atom_id res chain seq x y z
N MET A 1 -4.41 -18.88 2.82
CA MET A 1 -3.65 -17.65 2.56
C MET A 1 -2.66 -17.91 1.45
N LYS A 2 -2.82 -17.23 0.31
CA LYS A 2 -1.82 -17.13 -0.75
C LYS A 2 -0.60 -16.35 -0.23
N PRO A 3 0.57 -16.51 -0.87
CA PRO A 3 1.77 -15.73 -0.55
C PRO A 3 1.52 -14.21 -0.55
N LEU A 4 0.65 -13.73 -1.44
CA LEU A 4 0.29 -12.31 -1.56
C LEU A 4 -0.26 -11.73 -0.25
N GLU A 5 -1.17 -12.43 0.43
CA GLU A 5 -1.74 -11.93 1.69
C GLU A 5 -0.70 -11.89 2.80
N VAL A 6 0.25 -12.84 2.83
CA VAL A 6 1.34 -12.86 3.81
C VAL A 6 2.27 -11.67 3.59
N VAL A 7 2.68 -11.43 2.34
CA VAL A 7 3.51 -10.27 1.99
C VAL A 7 2.78 -8.96 2.31
N ARG A 8 1.50 -8.86 1.98
CA ARG A 8 0.69 -7.68 2.29
C ARG A 8 0.56 -7.46 3.79
N ALA A 9 0.28 -8.51 4.57
CA ALA A 9 0.16 -8.40 6.02
C ALA A 9 1.50 -7.99 6.67
N ALA A 10 2.62 -8.58 6.24
CA ALA A 10 3.95 -8.23 6.74
C ALA A 10 4.31 -6.78 6.41
N TYR A 11 4.08 -6.34 5.17
CA TYR A 11 4.30 -4.96 4.75
C TYR A 11 3.41 -4.00 5.55
N GLY A 12 2.13 -4.32 5.71
CA GLY A 12 1.19 -3.52 6.50
C GLY A 12 1.54 -3.43 8.00
N LEU A 13 2.12 -4.49 8.57
CA LEU A 13 2.66 -4.46 9.93
C LEU A 13 3.86 -3.51 10.05
N CYS A 14 4.76 -3.49 9.07
CA CYS A 14 5.87 -2.54 9.04
C CYS A 14 5.36 -1.09 8.97
N GLU A 15 4.38 -0.81 8.11
CA GLU A 15 3.76 0.52 8.01
C GLU A 15 3.06 0.96 9.30
N LEU A 16 2.36 0.03 9.96
CA LEU A 16 1.60 0.33 11.17
C LEU A 16 2.51 0.55 12.39
N LEU A 17 3.51 -0.32 12.58
CA LEU A 17 4.34 -0.37 13.78
C LEU A 17 5.64 0.43 13.65
N ALA A 18 6.20 0.53 12.45
CA ALA A 18 7.52 1.11 12.19
C ALA A 18 7.56 2.03 10.95
N PRO A 19 6.68 3.05 10.85
CA PRO A 19 6.57 3.92 9.67
C PRO A 19 7.87 4.67 9.34
N ASP A 20 8.65 5.05 10.35
CA ASP A 20 9.90 5.81 10.19
C ASP A 20 11.02 4.95 9.64
N PHE A 21 11.13 3.73 10.14
CA PHE A 21 12.10 2.77 9.64
C PHE A 21 11.81 2.44 8.17
N LEU A 22 10.54 2.18 7.85
CA LEU A 22 10.12 1.85 6.50
C LEU A 22 10.35 3.02 5.54
N SER A 23 9.94 4.24 5.92
CA SER A 23 10.15 5.44 5.10
C SER A 23 11.63 5.79 4.95
N GLY A 24 12.41 5.70 6.02
CA GLY A 24 13.86 5.91 5.96
C GLY A 24 14.54 4.90 5.03
N ARG A 25 14.04 3.66 4.96
CA ARG A 25 14.58 2.63 4.06
C ARG A 25 14.17 2.82 2.61
N LEU A 26 12.92 3.21 2.35
CA LEU A 26 12.36 3.33 1.00
C LEU A 26 12.59 4.69 0.35
N LEU A 27 12.49 5.76 1.15
CA LEU A 27 12.49 7.16 0.69
C LEU A 27 13.70 7.94 1.19
N GLY A 28 14.46 7.42 2.16
CA GLY A 28 15.66 8.06 2.70
C GLY A 28 15.38 9.16 3.72
N GLU A 29 14.12 9.38 4.09
CA GLU A 29 13.69 10.43 5.01
C GLU A 29 12.60 9.93 5.98
N ALA A 30 12.55 10.55 7.16
CA ALA A 30 11.52 10.26 8.15
C ALA A 30 10.23 11.04 7.80
N PRO A 31 9.05 10.42 7.93
CA PRO A 31 7.79 11.07 7.60
C PRO A 31 7.46 12.13 8.66
N ASP A 32 6.91 13.26 8.21
CA ASP A 32 6.29 14.24 9.10
C ASP A 32 5.07 13.65 9.83
N GLY A 33 4.52 14.38 10.80
CA GLY A 33 3.42 13.88 11.63
C GLY A 33 2.18 13.45 10.83
N GLY A 34 1.86 14.17 9.76
CA GLY A 34 0.73 13.87 8.88
C GLY A 34 0.99 12.64 8.01
N ALA A 35 2.14 12.60 7.34
CA ALA A 35 2.57 11.47 6.52
C ALA A 35 2.64 10.17 7.33
N ARG A 36 3.10 10.25 8.58
CA ARG A 36 3.14 9.10 9.50
C ARG A 36 1.77 8.54 9.83
N LEU A 37 0.78 9.41 10.04
CA LEU A 37 -0.60 8.97 10.24
C LEU A 37 -1.13 8.26 8.99
N VAL A 38 -0.87 8.82 7.80
CA VAL A 38 -1.27 8.22 6.53
C VAL A 38 -0.62 6.85 6.34
N ILE A 39 0.68 6.69 6.61
CA ILE A 39 1.37 5.40 6.53
C ILE A 39 0.75 4.38 7.49
N ARG A 40 0.41 4.76 8.72
CA ARG A 40 -0.27 3.85 9.66
C ARG A 40 -1.65 3.42 9.17
N ILE A 41 -2.41 4.33 8.57
CA ILE A 41 -3.72 4.04 7.96
C ILE A 41 -3.55 3.05 6.79
N LEU A 42 -2.53 3.25 5.94
CA LEU A 42 -2.16 2.30 4.88
C LEU A 42 -1.81 0.93 5.45
N GLY A 43 -1.02 0.89 6.53
CA GLY A 43 -0.67 -0.36 7.21
C GLY A 43 -1.90 -1.12 7.72
N ALA A 44 -2.83 -0.41 8.36
CA ALA A 44 -4.11 -0.97 8.78
C ALA A 44 -4.94 -1.49 7.60
N ARG A 45 -4.98 -0.75 6.48
CA ARG A 45 -5.65 -1.17 5.24
C ARG A 45 -5.05 -2.45 4.68
N HIS A 46 -3.73 -2.55 4.60
CA HIS A 46 -3.04 -3.74 4.09
C HIS A 46 -3.31 -4.98 4.94
N ILE A 47 -3.28 -4.84 6.27
CA ILE A 47 -3.63 -5.91 7.21
C ILE A 47 -5.10 -6.31 7.03
N ALA A 48 -6.03 -5.34 7.00
CA ALA A 48 -7.45 -5.61 6.82
C ALA A 48 -7.72 -6.32 5.49
N GLN A 49 -7.12 -5.86 4.39
CA GLN A 49 -7.29 -6.49 3.07
C GLN A 49 -6.73 -7.91 3.07
N ALA A 50 -5.56 -8.15 3.66
CA ALA A 50 -4.99 -9.50 3.80
C ALA A 50 -5.88 -10.44 4.61
N LEU A 51 -6.50 -9.97 5.70
CA LEU A 51 -7.43 -10.76 6.50
C LEU A 51 -8.72 -11.06 5.74
N LEU A 52 -9.27 -10.07 5.03
CA LEU A 52 -10.48 -10.23 4.23
C LEU A 52 -10.27 -11.17 3.04
N THR A 53 -9.08 -11.18 2.43
CA THR A 53 -8.78 -12.06 1.28
C THR A 53 -8.21 -13.42 1.67
N ALA A 54 -7.72 -13.62 2.89
CA ALA A 54 -7.06 -14.84 3.38
C ALA A 54 -7.81 -16.17 3.11
N ARG A 55 -9.14 -16.12 3.05
CA ARG A 55 -10.05 -17.25 2.78
C ARG A 55 -11.12 -16.91 1.73
N ALA A 56 -10.95 -15.83 1.00
CA ALA A 56 -11.96 -15.36 0.07
C ALA A 56 -11.85 -16.00 -1.32
N GLY A 57 -12.93 -15.93 -2.09
CA GLY A 57 -12.96 -16.38 -3.48
C GLY A 57 -12.45 -15.31 -4.46
N ARG A 58 -12.35 -15.69 -5.73
CA ARG A 58 -11.84 -14.85 -6.84
C ARG A 58 -12.51 -13.47 -6.94
N THR A 59 -13.79 -13.34 -6.59
CA THR A 59 -14.50 -12.05 -6.62
C THR A 59 -13.92 -11.04 -5.64
N ALA A 60 -13.58 -11.46 -4.41
CA ALA A 60 -13.01 -10.57 -3.41
C ALA A 60 -11.61 -10.10 -3.81
N HIS A 61 -10.81 -10.99 -4.40
CA HIS A 61 -9.51 -10.65 -4.97
C HIS A 61 -9.63 -9.62 -6.09
N ARG A 62 -10.56 -9.81 -7.04
CA ARG A 62 -10.81 -8.81 -8.10
C ARG A 62 -11.23 -7.44 -7.58
N ILE A 63 -12.08 -7.40 -6.54
CA ILE A 63 -12.47 -6.15 -5.89
C ILE A 63 -11.24 -5.50 -5.23
N GLY A 64 -10.49 -6.27 -4.42
CA GLY A 64 -9.26 -5.79 -3.76
C GLY A 64 -8.24 -5.23 -4.76
N GLY A 65 -7.96 -5.97 -5.85
CA GLY A 65 -7.08 -5.53 -6.92
C GLY A 65 -7.58 -4.29 -7.65
N SER A 66 -8.90 -4.16 -7.84
CA SER A 66 -9.48 -2.94 -8.43
C SER A 66 -9.32 -1.72 -7.54
N VAL A 67 -9.46 -1.88 -6.21
CA VAL A 67 -9.21 -0.80 -5.26
C VAL A 67 -7.73 -0.42 -5.25
N ASP A 68 -6.83 -1.40 -5.28
CA ASP A 68 -5.38 -1.15 -5.36
C ASP A 68 -4.99 -0.44 -6.66
N ALA A 69 -5.57 -0.82 -7.80
CA ALA A 69 -5.33 -0.15 -9.08
C ALA A 69 -5.86 1.29 -9.09
N ALA A 70 -7.06 1.53 -8.55
CA ALA A 70 -7.62 2.87 -8.42
C ALA A 70 -6.75 3.74 -7.49
N HIS A 71 -6.28 3.17 -6.39
CA HIS A 71 -5.34 3.84 -5.50
C HIS A 71 -4.03 4.19 -6.20
N ALA A 72 -3.43 3.26 -6.95
CA ALA A 72 -2.24 3.51 -7.74
C ALA A 72 -2.44 4.67 -8.72
N ALA A 73 -3.57 4.70 -9.45
CA ALA A 73 -3.90 5.78 -10.37
C ALA A 73 -4.00 7.14 -9.66
N SER A 74 -4.65 7.20 -8.49
CA SER A 74 -4.72 8.43 -7.70
C SER A 74 -3.35 8.91 -7.21
N MET A 75 -2.45 7.99 -6.88
CA MET A 75 -1.09 8.31 -6.45
C MET A 75 -0.22 8.80 -7.62
N VAL A 76 -0.39 8.22 -8.82
CA VAL A 76 0.24 8.75 -10.05
C VAL A 76 -0.24 10.17 -10.32
N LEU A 77 -1.54 10.43 -10.18
CA LEU A 77 -2.09 11.78 -10.33
C LEU A 77 -1.52 12.75 -9.29
N LEU A 78 -1.44 12.34 -8.02
CA LEU A 78 -0.83 13.14 -6.96
C LEU A 78 0.64 13.45 -7.26
N ALA A 79 1.41 12.46 -7.69
CA ALA A 79 2.81 12.65 -8.08
C ALA A 79 2.95 13.60 -9.28
N ALA A 80 2.01 13.59 -10.22
CA ALA A 80 2.02 14.48 -11.36
C ALA A 80 1.65 15.92 -11.01
N LEU A 81 0.71 16.11 -10.08
CA LEU A 81 0.14 17.42 -9.73
C LEU A 81 0.88 18.15 -8.61
N ASP A 82 1.48 17.44 -7.65
CA ASP A 82 2.17 18.05 -6.52
C ASP A 82 3.60 17.55 -6.38
N GLY A 83 4.55 18.43 -6.71
CA GLY A 83 5.98 18.21 -6.62
C GLY A 83 6.45 17.75 -5.24
N ARG A 84 5.78 18.22 -4.17
CA ARG A 84 6.10 17.86 -2.79
C ARG A 84 5.92 16.37 -2.52
N TYR A 85 4.93 15.74 -3.16
CA TYR A 85 4.60 14.34 -2.92
C TYR A 85 5.09 13.40 -4.02
N ARG A 86 5.85 13.89 -5.01
CA ARG A 86 6.33 13.08 -6.15
C ARG A 86 6.93 11.75 -5.74
N THR A 87 7.95 11.79 -4.90
CA THR A 87 8.67 10.58 -4.45
C THR A 87 7.77 9.64 -3.63
N PRO A 88 7.13 10.08 -2.52
CA PRO A 88 6.28 9.19 -1.73
C PRO A 88 5.05 8.68 -2.49
N ALA A 89 4.43 9.50 -3.35
CA ALA A 89 3.27 9.08 -4.14
C ALA A 89 3.68 8.10 -5.25
N THR A 90 4.83 8.29 -5.89
CA THR A 90 5.34 7.32 -6.88
C THR A 90 5.64 5.97 -6.22
N ALA A 91 6.26 5.95 -5.05
CA ALA A 91 6.51 4.71 -4.31
C ALA A 91 5.20 3.99 -3.94
N ASN A 92 4.21 4.72 -3.44
CA ASN A 92 2.88 4.16 -3.15
C ASN A 92 2.20 3.63 -4.42
N ALA A 93 2.28 4.35 -5.54
CA ALA A 93 1.71 3.90 -6.80
C ALA A 93 2.31 2.57 -7.27
N VAL A 94 3.63 2.42 -7.19
CA VAL A 94 4.33 1.18 -7.58
C VAL A 94 3.90 0.02 -6.68
N ILE A 95 3.92 0.20 -5.37
CA ILE A 95 3.54 -0.86 -4.40
C ILE A 95 2.08 -1.27 -4.61
N ALA A 96 1.18 -0.30 -4.76
CA ALA A 96 -0.23 -0.55 -5.01
C ALA A 96 -0.45 -1.30 -6.34
N LEU A 97 0.30 -0.96 -7.39
CA LEU A 97 0.22 -1.66 -8.68
C LEU A 97 0.72 -3.11 -8.59
N VAL A 98 1.80 -3.36 -7.84
CA VAL A 98 2.31 -4.72 -7.59
C VAL A 98 1.28 -5.56 -6.86
N PHE A 99 0.63 -5.00 -5.83
CA PHE A 99 -0.45 -5.68 -5.12
C PHE A 99 -1.66 -5.93 -6.02
N ALA A 100 -2.07 -4.95 -6.82
CA ALA A 100 -3.17 -5.10 -7.77
C ALA A 100 -2.91 -6.23 -8.78
N ALA A 101 -1.70 -6.28 -9.35
CA ALA A 101 -1.31 -7.33 -10.28
C ALA A 101 -1.42 -8.72 -9.65
N GLY A 102 -0.89 -8.89 -8.43
CA GLY A 102 -0.98 -10.18 -7.71
C GLY A 102 -2.40 -10.60 -7.35
N GLU A 103 -3.33 -9.65 -7.19
CA GLU A 103 -4.76 -9.95 -6.95
C GLU A 103 -5.50 -10.46 -8.19
N PHE A 104 -5.01 -10.13 -9.38
CA PHE A 104 -5.63 -10.55 -10.64
C PHE A 104 -5.16 -11.93 -11.13
N GLU A 105 -4.12 -12.51 -10.51
CA GLU A 105 -3.66 -13.88 -10.73
C GLU A 105 -4.43 -14.92 -9.88
#